data_AF-A0A849ZZS1-F1
#
_entry.id   AF-A0A849ZZS1-F1
#
_cell.length_a   1.000
_cell.length_b   1.000
_cell.length_c   1.000
_cell.angle_alpha   90.00
_cell.angle_beta   90.00
_cell.angle_gamma   90.00
#
_symmetry.space_group_name_H-M   'P 1'
#
loop_
_entity.id
_entity.type
_entity.pdbx_description
1 polymer ?
#
loop_
_entity_poly.entity_id
_entity_poly.type
_entity_poly.pdbx_seq_one_letter_code
_entity_poly.pdbx_strand_id
1 'polypeptide(L)'
;MGEEWGIRTYIPERASPHRRRWSDKPPSQQHAVYGNRRRVKADRGRKLGRLRSEYVERSFAHTCETGGARRSWLHGLEEVTKRYVLYMAGRNLGVIMRALFGMGKPKTLPTEGGGVFALLAAPIRALMRVFRSLRDLLARGVESSGFSVAAIFPRQTRCLRLGIPVAA
;
A
#
# COMPACT_ATOMS: atom_id res chain seq x y z
N MET A 1 -6.10 26.08 -12.99
CA MET A 1 -6.17 24.64 -13.26
C MET A 1 -7.58 24.08 -13.06
N GLY A 2 -8.14 23.89 -11.85
CA GLY A 2 -9.51 23.34 -11.75
C GLY A 2 -10.64 24.25 -12.26
N GLU A 3 -10.48 25.56 -12.08
CA GLU A 3 -11.50 26.55 -12.46
C GLU A 3 -11.67 26.71 -13.98
N GLU A 4 -10.63 26.41 -14.76
CA GLU A 4 -10.67 26.37 -16.23
C GLU A 4 -11.67 25.32 -16.75
N TRP A 5 -11.85 24.23 -16.00
CA TRP A 5 -12.78 23.15 -16.32
C TRP A 5 -14.13 23.27 -15.59
N GLY A 6 -14.40 24.40 -14.95
CA GLY A 6 -15.61 24.60 -14.12
C GLY A 6 -15.62 23.80 -12.81
N ILE A 7 -14.50 23.17 -12.43
CA ILE A 7 -14.39 22.32 -11.24
C ILE A 7 -13.90 23.13 -10.05
N ARG A 8 -14.65 23.09 -8.95
CA ARG A 8 -14.24 23.71 -7.67
C ARG A 8 -13.41 22.75 -6.85
N THR A 9 -12.20 23.17 -6.51
CA THR A 9 -11.30 22.41 -5.63
C THR A 9 -11.49 22.77 -4.15
N TYR A 10 -11.35 21.75 -3.30
CA TYR A 10 -11.37 21.82 -1.84
C TYR A 10 -10.19 21.03 -1.26
N ILE A 11 -8.98 21.35 -1.71
CA ILE A 11 -7.77 20.61 -1.32
C ILE A 11 -7.03 21.42 -0.26
N PRO A 12 -6.91 20.93 0.99
CA PRO A 12 -6.14 21.63 2.01
C PRO A 12 -4.67 21.66 1.59
N GLU A 13 -4.10 22.86 1.53
CA GLU A 13 -2.67 23.06 1.32
C GLU A 13 -1.92 23.04 2.66
N ARG A 14 -0.65 22.62 2.61
CA ARG A 14 0.25 22.71 3.77
C ARG A 14 0.39 24.16 4.21
N ALA A 15 0.20 24.41 5.50
CA ALA A 15 0.50 25.71 6.09
C ALA A 15 2.00 26.02 5.93
N SER A 16 2.30 27.19 5.36
CA SER A 16 3.66 27.70 5.20
C SER A 16 3.85 28.90 6.11
N PRO A 17 4.94 28.95 6.90
CA PRO A 17 5.25 30.14 7.70
C PRO A 17 5.63 31.33 6.82
N HIS A 18 6.13 31.08 5.61
CA HIS A 18 6.55 32.13 4.67
C HIS A 18 5.43 32.52 3.70
N ARG A 19 5.33 33.82 3.41
CA ARG A 19 4.46 34.35 2.36
C ARG A 19 4.97 33.92 0.99
N ARG A 20 4.08 33.42 0.13
CA ARG A 20 4.42 33.10 -1.26
C ARG A 20 4.73 34.38 -2.06
N ARG A 21 5.82 34.33 -2.82
CA ARG A 21 6.11 35.30 -3.89
C ARG A 21 5.42 34.85 -5.18
N TRP A 22 4.76 35.77 -5.86
CA TRP A 22 3.96 35.53 -7.07
C TRP A 22 4.56 36.25 -8.30
N SER A 23 5.89 36.34 -8.39
CA SER A 23 6.58 37.01 -9.50
C SER A 23 6.54 36.20 -10.79
N ASP A 24 6.73 34.88 -10.70
CA ASP A 24 7.01 34.04 -11.87
C ASP A 24 5.76 33.25 -12.32
N LYS A 25 4.57 33.64 -11.85
CA LYS A 25 3.33 32.88 -12.04
C LYS A 25 2.18 33.78 -12.49
N PRO A 26 1.28 33.28 -13.35
CA PRO A 26 0.16 34.08 -13.82
C PRO A 26 -0.83 34.40 -12.68
N PRO A 27 -1.48 35.58 -12.71
CA PRO A 27 -2.44 36.00 -11.68
C PRO A 27 -3.61 35.03 -11.46
N SER A 28 -4.01 34.29 -12.50
CA SER A 28 -5.07 33.26 -12.41
C SER A 28 -4.73 32.15 -11.41
N GLN A 29 -3.46 31.74 -11.32
CA GLN A 29 -3.02 30.73 -10.34
C GLN A 29 -3.05 31.30 -8.92
N GLN A 30 -2.73 32.58 -8.75
CA GLN A 30 -2.82 33.27 -7.47
C GLN A 30 -4.26 33.28 -6.96
N HIS A 31 -5.20 33.65 -7.84
CA HIS A 31 -6.63 33.62 -7.52
C HIS A 31 -7.13 32.22 -7.20
N ALA A 32 -6.71 31.19 -7.96
CA ALA A 32 -7.11 29.81 -7.70
C ALA A 32 -6.63 29.30 -6.33
N VAL A 33 -5.38 29.59 -5.94
CA VAL A 33 -4.83 29.18 -4.64
C VAL A 33 -5.54 29.90 -3.50
N TYR A 34 -5.65 31.23 -3.54
CA TYR A 34 -6.31 31.98 -2.48
C TYR A 34 -7.82 31.72 -2.42
N GLY A 35 -8.47 31.51 -3.57
CA GLY A 35 -9.87 31.06 -3.66
C GLY A 35 -10.06 29.70 -3.01
N ASN A 36 -9.19 28.72 -3.29
CA ASN A 36 -9.22 27.42 -2.63
C ASN A 36 -8.99 27.53 -1.11
N ARG A 37 -8.06 28.38 -0.63
CA ARG A 37 -7.88 28.63 0.82
C ARG A 37 -9.15 29.14 1.48
N ARG A 38 -9.86 30.08 0.84
CA ARG A 38 -11.16 30.58 1.34
C ARG A 38 -12.20 29.46 1.35
N ARG A 39 -12.30 28.67 0.28
CA ARG A 39 -13.24 27.55 0.15
C ARG A 39 -13.03 26.46 1.21
N VAL A 40 -11.78 26.09 1.47
CA VAL A 40 -11.43 25.08 2.49
C VAL A 40 -11.82 25.54 3.90
N LYS A 41 -11.69 26.85 4.20
CA LYS A 41 -12.06 27.42 5.50
C LYS A 41 -13.57 27.60 5.69
N ALA A 42 -14.35 27.68 4.61
CA ALA A 42 -15.81 27.81 4.67
C ALA A 42 -16.48 26.54 5.22
N ASP A 43 -17.71 26.66 5.71
CA ASP A 43 -18.44 25.55 6.34
C ASP A 43 -18.60 24.33 5.44
N ARG A 44 -18.89 24.55 4.15
CA ARG A 44 -18.92 23.48 3.16
C ARG A 44 -17.57 22.77 3.04
N GLY A 45 -16.47 23.51 3.01
CA GLY A 45 -15.12 22.94 2.95
C GLY A 45 -14.78 22.14 4.20
N ARG A 46 -15.14 22.65 5.39
CA ARG A 46 -15.00 21.93 6.67
C ARG A 46 -15.83 20.64 6.69
N LYS A 47 -17.08 20.68 6.22
CA LYS A 47 -17.95 19.49 6.13
C LYS A 47 -17.35 18.44 5.19
N LEU A 48 -16.89 18.84 4.00
CA LEU A 48 -16.22 17.94 3.06
C LEU A 48 -14.93 17.34 3.66
N GLY A 49 -14.15 18.14 4.37
CA GLY A 49 -12.97 17.68 5.10
C GLY A 49 -13.29 16.61 6.14
N ARG A 50 -14.33 16.83 6.96
CA ARG A 50 -14.82 15.85 7.95
C ARG A 50 -15.26 14.55 7.28
N LEU A 51 -16.10 14.64 6.25
CA LEU A 51 -16.58 13.45 5.52
C LEU A 51 -15.42 12.65 4.92
N ARG A 52 -14.41 13.34 4.35
CA ARG A 52 -13.24 12.67 3.79
C ARG A 52 -12.46 11.89 4.83
N SER A 53 -12.24 12.46 6.01
CA SER A 53 -11.58 11.77 7.12
C SER A 53 -12.45 10.64 7.68
N GLU A 54 -13.75 10.86 7.84
CA GLU A 54 -14.71 9.88 8.35
C GLU A 54 -14.80 8.64 7.46
N TYR A 55 -14.94 8.82 6.13
CA TYR A 55 -15.04 7.68 5.21
C TYR A 55 -13.78 6.81 5.21
N VAL A 56 -12.60 7.43 5.29
CA VAL A 56 -11.34 6.71 5.38
C VAL A 56 -11.24 5.98 6.72
N GLU A 57 -11.35 6.70 7.85
CA GLU A 57 -11.14 6.12 9.17
C GLU A 57 -12.21 5.07 9.53
N ARG A 58 -13.48 5.29 9.17
CA ARG A 58 -14.58 4.33 9.47
C ARG A 58 -14.38 3.00 8.75
N SER A 59 -14.01 3.03 7.48
CA SER A 59 -13.78 1.81 6.70
C SER A 59 -12.65 0.97 7.28
N PHE A 60 -11.67 1.63 7.90
CA PHE A 60 -10.52 0.98 8.53
C PHE A 60 -10.66 0.79 10.04
N ALA A 61 -11.77 1.20 10.67
CA ALA A 61 -11.92 1.19 12.12
C ALA A 61 -11.67 -0.19 12.73
N HIS A 62 -12.24 -1.25 12.15
CA HIS A 62 -12.04 -2.61 12.65
C HIS A 62 -10.57 -3.06 12.57
N THR A 63 -9.86 -2.67 11.51
CA THR A 63 -8.46 -3.05 11.32
C THR A 63 -7.49 -2.20 12.16
N CYS A 64 -7.72 -0.90 12.24
CA CYS A 64 -6.84 0.02 12.93
C CYS A 64 -7.03 0.02 14.46
N GLU A 65 -8.28 -0.08 14.93
CA GLU A 65 -8.59 -0.07 16.37
C GLU A 65 -8.42 -1.48 16.97
N THR A 66 -9.31 -2.41 16.62
CA THR A 66 -9.28 -3.78 17.18
C THR A 66 -8.22 -4.68 16.53
N GLY A 67 -7.81 -4.37 15.30
CA GLY A 67 -6.85 -5.18 14.56
C GLY A 67 -5.38 -4.85 14.82
N GLY A 68 -5.07 -3.74 15.51
CA GLY A 68 -3.69 -3.36 15.81
C GLY A 68 -2.86 -2.93 14.58
N ALA A 69 -3.49 -2.64 13.44
CA ALA A 69 -2.78 -2.20 12.24
C ALA A 69 -2.30 -0.74 12.32
N ARG A 70 -2.85 0.08 13.23
CA ARG A 70 -2.57 1.53 13.32
C ARG A 70 -1.08 1.84 13.53
N ARG A 71 -0.36 1.04 14.32
CA ARG A 71 1.06 1.29 14.64
C ARG A 71 1.98 0.45 13.76
N SER A 72 3.05 1.05 13.26
CA SER A 72 4.09 0.40 12.44
C SER A 72 5.47 0.85 12.82
N TRP A 73 6.40 -0.10 12.88
CA TRP A 73 7.84 0.16 12.98
C TRP A 73 8.51 0.29 11.59
N LEU A 74 7.75 0.04 10.52
CA LEU A 74 8.23 0.26 9.15
C LEU A 74 8.26 1.75 8.83
N HIS A 75 9.29 2.17 8.11
CA HIS A 75 9.45 3.54 7.62
C HIS A 75 9.30 3.60 6.10
N GLY A 76 8.81 4.73 5.61
CA GLY A 76 8.57 4.94 4.18
C GLY A 76 7.17 4.51 3.74
N LEU A 77 6.60 5.28 2.80
CA LEU A 77 5.23 5.06 2.33
C LEU A 77 5.06 3.69 1.67
N GLU A 78 6.07 3.27 0.90
CA GLU A 78 6.03 2.01 0.17
C GLU A 78 5.96 0.79 1.10
N GLU A 79 6.86 0.71 2.09
CA GLU A 79 6.91 -0.42 3.03
C GLU A 79 5.68 -0.49 3.93
N VAL A 80 5.21 0.67 4.41
CA VAL A 80 3.95 0.75 5.17
C VAL A 80 2.77 0.32 4.30
N THR A 81 2.73 0.72 3.03
CA THR A 81 1.66 0.33 2.10
C THR A 81 1.64 -1.17 1.87
N LYS A 82 2.80 -1.80 1.62
CA LYS A 82 2.91 -3.26 1.47
C LYS A 82 2.33 -4.00 2.68
N ARG A 83 2.70 -3.57 3.89
CA ARG A 83 2.16 -4.15 5.14
C ARG A 83 0.65 -3.99 5.24
N TYR A 84 0.12 -2.80 4.96
CA TYR A 84 -1.33 -2.54 5.04
C TYR A 84 -2.11 -3.37 4.02
N VAL A 85 -1.65 -3.44 2.77
CA VAL A 85 -2.30 -4.25 1.72
C VAL A 85 -2.35 -5.71 2.13
N LEU A 86 -1.24 -6.28 2.60
CA LEU A 86 -1.19 -7.69 3.03
C LEU A 86 -2.08 -7.95 4.25
N TYR A 87 -2.09 -7.04 5.22
CA TYR A 87 -2.93 -7.15 6.41
C TYR A 87 -4.43 -7.13 6.04
N MET A 88 -4.86 -6.19 5.20
CA MET A 88 -6.25 -6.09 4.74
C MET A 88 -6.65 -7.31 3.91
N ALA A 89 -5.77 -7.78 3.02
CA ALA A 89 -6.00 -8.99 2.25
C ALA A 89 -6.23 -10.20 3.17
N GLY A 90 -5.43 -10.36 4.22
CA GLY A 90 -5.61 -11.43 5.21
C GLY A 90 -6.95 -11.32 5.98
N ARG A 91 -7.36 -10.11 6.37
CA ARG A 91 -8.66 -9.88 7.04
C ARG A 91 -9.83 -10.19 6.10
N ASN A 92 -9.80 -9.67 4.88
CA ASN A 92 -10.85 -9.90 3.88
C ASN A 92 -10.94 -11.38 3.52
N LEU A 93 -9.80 -12.06 3.38
CA LEU A 93 -9.77 -13.50 3.15
C LEU A 93 -10.43 -14.26 4.30
N GLY A 94 -10.18 -13.88 5.56
CA GLY A 94 -10.85 -14.50 6.71
C GLY A 94 -12.37 -14.36 6.69
N VAL A 95 -12.90 -13.23 6.21
CA VAL A 95 -14.35 -13.01 6.03
C VAL A 95 -14.90 -13.88 4.91
N ILE A 96 -14.23 -13.92 3.75
CA ILE A 96 -14.61 -14.76 2.61
C ILE A 96 -14.58 -16.25 3.01
N MET A 97 -13.53 -16.68 3.70
CA MET A 97 -13.42 -18.06 4.20
C MET A 97 -14.51 -18.41 5.20
N ARG A 98 -14.89 -17.46 6.07
CA ARG A 98 -16.00 -17.67 7.01
C ARG A 98 -17.33 -17.80 6.28
N ALA A 99 -17.56 -16.99 5.25
CA ALA A 99 -18.78 -17.04 4.46
C ALA A 99 -18.90 -18.31 3.62
N LEU A 100 -17.81 -18.73 2.95
CA LEU A 100 -17.82 -19.89 2.05
C LEU A 100 -17.70 -21.22 2.77
N PHE A 101 -16.93 -21.28 3.86
CA PHE A 101 -16.57 -22.55 4.50
C PHE A 101 -16.87 -22.57 6.00
N GLY A 102 -17.53 -21.53 6.56
CA GLY A 102 -17.78 -21.42 8.00
C GLY A 102 -16.54 -21.11 8.85
N MET A 103 -15.35 -21.03 8.24
CA MET A 103 -14.07 -20.97 8.95
C MET A 103 -13.39 -19.61 8.87
N GLY A 104 -13.05 -19.02 10.02
CA GLY A 104 -12.41 -17.70 10.07
C GLY A 104 -10.88 -17.69 9.93
N LYS A 105 -10.19 -18.85 9.99
CA LYS A 105 -8.73 -18.93 9.90
C LYS A 105 -8.32 -20.12 9.02
N PRO A 106 -7.36 -19.97 8.11
CA PRO A 106 -6.89 -21.08 7.29
C PRO A 106 -6.26 -22.22 8.11
N LYS A 107 -5.74 -21.94 9.31
CA LYS A 107 -5.17 -22.99 10.18
C LYS A 107 -6.21 -23.94 10.80
N THR A 108 -7.49 -23.56 10.86
CA THR A 108 -8.55 -24.45 11.37
C THR A 108 -9.15 -25.35 10.29
N LEU A 109 -8.73 -25.17 9.03
CA LEU A 109 -9.17 -25.97 7.88
C LEU A 109 -9.04 -27.49 8.07
N PRO A 110 -7.95 -28.04 8.66
CA PRO A 110 -7.81 -29.49 8.75
C PRO A 110 -8.82 -30.15 9.70
N THR A 111 -9.34 -29.40 10.68
CA THR A 111 -10.12 -29.97 11.77
C THR A 111 -11.64 -29.92 11.51
N GLU A 112 -12.12 -28.95 10.73
CA GLU A 112 -13.58 -28.73 10.57
C GLU A 112 -14.08 -28.77 9.10
N GLY A 113 -13.20 -28.76 8.09
CA GLY A 113 -13.60 -28.76 6.66
C GLY A 113 -12.52 -29.24 5.67
N GLY A 114 -11.57 -30.05 6.15
CA GLY A 114 -10.32 -30.35 5.45
C GLY A 114 -10.47 -31.05 4.09
N GLY A 115 -11.55 -31.81 3.88
CA GLY A 115 -11.77 -32.56 2.65
C GLY A 115 -11.94 -31.69 1.41
N VAL A 116 -12.82 -30.68 1.47
CA VAL A 116 -13.15 -29.82 0.33
C VAL A 116 -11.98 -28.89 -0.02
N PHE A 117 -11.31 -28.33 0.99
CA PHE A 117 -10.15 -27.47 0.78
C PHE A 117 -8.94 -28.25 0.22
N ALA A 118 -8.72 -29.49 0.66
CA ALA A 118 -7.67 -30.35 0.12
C ALA A 118 -7.87 -30.66 -1.36
N LEU A 119 -9.12 -30.94 -1.78
CA LEU A 119 -9.49 -31.18 -3.17
C LEU A 119 -9.22 -29.96 -4.07
N LEU A 120 -9.58 -28.75 -3.62
CA LEU A 120 -9.35 -27.51 -4.37
C LEU A 120 -7.87 -27.09 -4.39
N ALA A 121 -7.12 -27.37 -3.31
CA ALA A 121 -5.71 -27.00 -3.20
C ALA A 121 -4.75 -27.99 -3.89
N ALA A 122 -5.18 -29.24 -4.13
CA ALA A 122 -4.40 -30.28 -4.80
C ALA A 122 -3.93 -29.87 -6.21
N PRO A 123 -4.79 -29.38 -7.14
CA PRO A 123 -4.35 -28.97 -8.46
C PRO A 123 -3.38 -27.77 -8.41
N ILE A 124 -3.64 -26.81 -7.52
CA ILE A 124 -2.76 -25.64 -7.33
C ILE A 124 -1.38 -26.07 -6.81
N ARG A 125 -1.32 -27.01 -5.86
CA ARG A 125 -0.07 -27.58 -5.36
C ARG A 125 0.69 -28.36 -6.43
N ALA A 126 -0.02 -29.15 -7.24
CA ALA A 126 0.58 -29.87 -8.37
C ALA A 126 1.18 -28.90 -9.39
N LEU A 127 0.42 -27.87 -9.78
CA LEU A 127 0.87 -26.81 -10.68
C LEU A 127 2.10 -26.07 -10.13
N MET A 128 2.10 -25.70 -8.85
CA MET A 128 3.24 -25.04 -8.21
C MET A 128 4.49 -25.92 -8.12
N ARG A 129 4.34 -27.26 -8.01
CA ARG A 129 5.46 -28.20 -8.09
C ARG A 129 6.03 -28.23 -9.50
N VAL A 130 5.17 -28.33 -10.51
CA VAL A 130 5.57 -28.30 -11.92
C VAL A 130 6.31 -27.00 -12.25
N PHE A 131 5.80 -25.84 -11.84
CA PHE A 131 6.48 -24.56 -12.05
C PHE A 131 7.83 -24.47 -11.34
N ARG A 132 7.95 -25.00 -10.12
CA ARG A 132 9.25 -25.08 -9.42
C ARG A 132 10.23 -25.98 -10.16
N SER A 133 9.79 -27.16 -10.57
CA SER A 133 10.61 -28.09 -11.35
C SER A 133 11.04 -27.49 -12.68
N LEU A 134 10.15 -26.78 -13.38
CA LEU A 134 10.46 -26.08 -14.63
C LEU A 134 11.49 -24.97 -14.41
N ARG A 135 11.35 -24.20 -13.33
CA ARG A 135 12.32 -23.16 -12.94
C ARG A 135 13.69 -23.76 -12.60
N ASP A 136 13.71 -24.87 -11.87
CA ASP A 136 14.95 -25.54 -11.48
C ASP A 136 15.60 -26.27 -12.66
N LEU A 137 14.84 -26.64 -13.69
CA LEU A 137 15.34 -27.15 -14.96
C LEU A 137 15.90 -26.03 -15.84
N LEU A 138 15.21 -24.90 -15.93
CA LEU A 138 15.70 -23.70 -16.61
C LEU A 138 16.98 -23.16 -15.94
N ALA A 139 17.05 -23.14 -14.62
CA ALA A 139 18.25 -22.74 -13.88
C ALA A 139 19.44 -23.66 -14.18
N ARG A 140 19.21 -24.98 -14.29
CA ARG A 140 20.24 -25.96 -14.69
C ARG A 140 20.67 -25.84 -16.16
N GLY A 141 19.75 -25.48 -17.05
CA GLY A 141 20.07 -25.24 -18.46
C GLY A 141 20.93 -23.98 -18.69
N VAL A 142 20.78 -22.96 -17.84
CA VAL A 142 21.62 -21.76 -17.89
C VAL A 142 23.06 -22.04 -17.40
N GLU A 143 23.24 -22.90 -16.40
CA GLU A 143 24.60 -23.30 -15.95
C GLU A 143 25.39 -24.08 -17.02
N SER A 144 24.73 -24.84 -17.91
CA SER A 144 25.40 -25.60 -18.98
C SER A 144 25.89 -24.78 -20.19
N SER A 145 25.58 -23.48 -20.25
CA SER A 145 25.98 -22.60 -21.37
C SER A 145 27.12 -21.64 -21.02
N GLY A 146 27.78 -21.81 -19.87
CA GLY A 146 28.91 -20.99 -19.45
C GLY A 146 28.54 -19.55 -19.04
N PHE A 147 27.24 -19.22 -18.98
CA PHE A 147 26.77 -17.92 -18.52
C PHE A 147 26.47 -17.95 -17.02
N SER A 148 27.41 -17.45 -16.22
CA SER A 148 27.23 -17.31 -14.77
C SER A 148 26.15 -16.26 -14.47
N VAL A 149 24.95 -16.71 -14.08
CA VAL A 149 23.85 -15.84 -13.60
C VAL A 149 24.26 -15.08 -12.33
N ALA A 150 25.29 -15.53 -11.61
CA ALA A 150 25.87 -14.82 -10.47
C ALA A 150 26.46 -13.45 -10.85
N ALA A 151 26.68 -13.16 -12.15
CA ALA A 151 27.13 -11.86 -12.63
C ALA A 151 26.00 -10.82 -12.84
N ILE A 152 24.73 -11.23 -12.91
CA ILE A 152 23.61 -10.33 -13.22
C ILE A 152 22.91 -9.80 -11.96
N PHE A 153 22.95 -10.55 -10.85
CA PHE A 153 22.45 -10.08 -9.56
C PHE A 153 23.60 -9.93 -8.57
N PRO A 154 24.24 -8.74 -8.47
CA PRO A 154 25.06 -8.47 -7.32
C PRO A 154 24.17 -8.58 -6.08
N ARG A 155 24.56 -9.48 -5.18
CA ARG A 155 24.07 -9.62 -3.82
C ARG A 155 24.24 -8.25 -3.15
N GLN A 156 23.24 -7.38 -3.21
CA GLN A 156 23.23 -6.16 -2.42
C GLN A 156 22.85 -6.48 -0.97
N THR A 157 23.56 -7.42 -0.35
CA THR A 157 23.80 -7.42 1.09
C THR A 157 24.98 -6.49 1.34
N ARG A 158 24.80 -5.20 1.04
CA ARG A 158 25.67 -4.17 1.59
C ARG A 158 24.89 -3.53 2.73
N CYS A 159 25.20 -3.99 3.94
CA CYS A 159 24.98 -3.22 5.15
C CYS A 159 25.47 -1.79 4.88
N LEU A 160 24.54 -0.85 4.69
CA LEU A 160 24.88 0.56 4.74
C LEU A 160 25.10 0.90 6.22
N ARG A 161 26.32 0.60 6.67
CA ARG A 161 26.97 1.30 7.77
C ARG A 161 27.33 2.68 7.21
N LEU A 162 26.34 3.56 7.07
CA LEU A 162 26.60 4.97 6.82
C LEU A 162 27.03 5.58 8.15
N GLY A 163 28.35 5.60 8.36
CA GLY A 163 28.97 6.61 9.20
C GLY A 163 28.67 7.97 8.58
N ILE A 164 27.82 8.74 9.23
CA ILE A 164 27.72 10.18 9.03
C ILE A 164 28.49 10.80 10.20
N PRO A 165 29.57 11.57 9.95
CA PRO A 165 30.17 12.38 11.00
C PRO A 165 29.17 13.46 11.42
N VAL A 166 28.81 13.46 12.69
CA VAL A 166 28.18 14.60 13.36
C VAL A 166 29.22 15.71 13.39
N ALA A 167 29.06 16.72 12.54
CA ALA A 167 29.76 18.00 12.68
C ALA A 167 28.92 18.90 13.58
N ALA A 168 29.61 19.52 14.54
CA ALA A 168 29.12 20.50 15.50
C ALA A 168 28.66 21.80 14.85
#